data_AF-A0A1B8CTZ5-F1
#
_entry.id   AF-A0A1B8CTZ5-F1
#
_cell.length_a   1.000
_cell.length_b   1.000
_cell.length_c   1.000
_cell.angle_alpha   90.00
_cell.angle_beta   90.00
_cell.angle_gamma   90.00
#
_symmetry.space_group_name_H-M   'P 1'
#
loop_
_entity.id
_entity.type
_entity.pdbx_description
1 polymer ?
#
loop_
_entity_poly.entity_id
_entity_poly.type
_entity_poly.pdbx_seq_one_letter_code
_entity_poly.pdbx_strand_id
1 'polypeptide(L)'
;MRPSSFPVSVSIVSSVVALTPYRYDCGYSKSVMFNGTGADIFVRCAETTYRCNRTPDGDELFLINSTNEAVPADCKKERYSLQPSWFSGPLAMPGLTELSEISIVPYHHHGRRKITSIELPDLVNITGGISIIDADSISNFSVPKLKHIDGILELNFTGGPAIDLSFPSLYRVGSGIFLYGEIDALDFPVLNESNHNTGTKGISRSGYSNYSISIDSSGNLDCNAFAASVVHSTNYERSGVSCTSKMGSVTLKLPDPEPEVTSTAFRIHGGGFLALTALLA
;
A
#
# COMPACT_ATOMS: atom_id res chain seq x y z
N MET A 1 65.78 -23.45 -22.62
CA MET A 1 64.60 -22.71 -22.12
C MET A 1 63.35 -23.47 -22.52
N ARG A 2 62.69 -24.14 -21.57
CA ARG A 2 61.39 -24.82 -21.72
C ARG A 2 60.44 -24.12 -20.77
N PRO A 3 59.36 -23.45 -21.22
CA PRO A 3 58.33 -23.01 -20.29
C PRO A 3 57.43 -24.21 -19.98
N SER A 4 57.45 -24.62 -18.72
CA SER A 4 56.50 -25.56 -18.11
C SER A 4 55.16 -24.86 -17.92
N SER A 5 54.16 -25.24 -18.70
CA SER A 5 52.77 -24.84 -18.52
C SER A 5 52.13 -25.72 -17.43
N PHE A 6 52.00 -25.18 -16.22
CA PHE A 6 51.11 -25.73 -15.19
C PHE A 6 49.68 -25.20 -15.44
N PRO A 7 48.67 -26.05 -15.65
CA PRO A 7 47.29 -25.60 -15.57
C PRO A 7 46.95 -25.38 -14.10
N VAL A 8 46.62 -24.13 -13.75
CA VAL A 8 45.98 -23.78 -12.48
C VAL A 8 44.55 -24.29 -12.57
N SER A 9 44.27 -25.43 -11.94
CA SER A 9 42.90 -25.89 -11.71
C SER A 9 42.22 -24.91 -10.74
N VAL A 10 41.40 -24.02 -11.28
CA VAL A 10 40.43 -23.25 -10.48
C VAL A 10 39.28 -24.20 -10.18
N SER A 11 39.31 -24.80 -9.00
CA SER A 11 38.17 -25.54 -8.45
C SER A 11 37.08 -24.52 -8.09
N ILE A 12 36.12 -24.33 -9.00
CA ILE A 12 34.87 -23.64 -8.69
C ILE A 12 34.07 -24.62 -7.83
N VAL A 13 34.14 -24.47 -6.51
CA VAL A 13 33.23 -25.17 -5.61
C VAL A 13 31.87 -24.52 -5.80
N SER A 14 31.05 -25.10 -6.69
CA SER A 14 29.63 -24.79 -6.74
C SER A 14 29.01 -25.35 -5.47
N SER A 15 28.94 -24.53 -4.42
CA SER A 15 28.17 -24.84 -3.23
C SER A 15 26.70 -24.90 -3.63
N VAL A 16 26.21 -26.12 -3.91
CA VAL A 16 24.78 -26.38 -4.00
C VAL A 16 24.23 -26.16 -2.60
N VAL A 17 23.68 -24.97 -2.34
CA VAL A 17 22.96 -24.69 -1.10
C VAL A 17 21.77 -25.64 -1.05
N ALA A 18 21.81 -26.59 -0.11
CA ALA A 18 20.72 -27.52 0.16
C ALA A 18 19.60 -26.73 0.84
N LEU A 19 18.60 -26.33 0.06
CA LEU A 19 17.45 -25.60 0.59
C LEU A 19 16.53 -26.54 1.35
N THR A 20 15.95 -26.04 2.45
CA THR A 20 14.97 -26.81 3.21
C THR A 20 13.67 -26.90 2.39
N PRO A 21 13.14 -28.12 2.14
CA PRO A 21 11.89 -28.27 1.40
C PRO A 21 10.72 -27.55 2.08
N TYR A 22 9.78 -27.08 1.26
CA TYR A 22 8.55 -26.46 1.75
C TYR A 22 7.77 -27.42 2.67
N ARG A 23 7.33 -26.91 3.82
CA ARG A 23 6.54 -27.68 4.77
C ARG A 23 5.04 -27.48 4.53
N TYR A 24 4.27 -28.54 4.77
CA TYR A 24 2.82 -28.55 4.57
C TYR A 24 2.08 -27.53 5.46
N ASP A 25 2.61 -27.24 6.65
CA ASP A 25 2.04 -26.24 7.56
C ASP A 25 2.05 -24.82 6.95
N CYS A 26 3.09 -24.45 6.21
CA CYS A 26 3.13 -23.18 5.48
C CYS A 26 2.16 -23.13 4.29
N GLY A 27 1.84 -24.27 3.68
CA GLY A 27 0.80 -24.40 2.65
C GLY A 27 -0.58 -24.01 3.18
N TYR A 28 -0.91 -24.51 4.36
CA TYR A 28 -2.15 -24.17 5.05
C TYR A 28 -2.17 -22.70 5.45
N SER A 29 -1.10 -22.16 6.05
CA SER A 29 -1.02 -20.74 6.44
C SER A 29 -1.12 -19.75 5.29
N LYS A 30 -0.78 -20.17 4.06
CA LYS A 30 -0.90 -19.35 2.85
C LYS A 30 -2.33 -19.35 2.28
N SER A 31 -2.99 -20.51 2.31
CA SER A 31 -4.28 -20.72 1.66
C SER A 31 -5.47 -20.56 2.60
N VAL A 32 -5.25 -20.60 3.92
CA VAL A 32 -6.31 -20.52 4.92
C VAL A 32 -6.29 -19.16 5.58
N MET A 33 -7.41 -18.48 5.44
CA MET A 33 -7.76 -17.28 6.17
C MET A 33 -7.43 -17.45 7.66
N PHE A 34 -6.60 -16.56 8.19
CA PHE A 34 -6.08 -16.66 9.56
C PHE A 34 -7.25 -16.76 10.57
N ASN A 35 -7.31 -17.85 11.33
CA ASN A 35 -8.44 -18.12 12.24
C ASN A 35 -8.12 -17.82 13.72
N GLY A 36 -6.98 -17.17 14.00
CA GLY A 36 -6.53 -16.89 15.37
C GLY A 36 -5.52 -17.87 15.94
N THR A 37 -5.31 -19.03 15.32
CA THR A 37 -4.31 -20.01 15.77
C THR A 37 -3.09 -20.03 14.85
N GLY A 38 -1.90 -20.26 15.42
CA GLY A 38 -0.66 -20.37 14.64
C GLY A 38 -0.15 -19.04 14.08
N ALA A 39 -0.31 -17.93 14.81
CA ALA A 39 0.26 -16.64 14.41
C ALA A 39 1.79 -16.73 14.26
N ASP A 40 2.46 -17.46 15.15
CA ASP A 40 3.89 -17.77 15.09
C ASP A 40 4.26 -18.57 13.83
N ILE A 41 3.42 -19.55 13.45
CA ILE A 41 3.59 -20.34 12.22
C ILE A 41 3.41 -19.42 11.00
N PHE A 42 2.38 -18.58 11.00
CA PHE A 42 2.12 -17.63 9.91
C PHE A 42 3.32 -16.69 9.72
N VAL A 43 3.79 -16.04 10.78
CA VAL A 43 4.96 -15.15 10.75
C VAL A 43 6.18 -15.90 10.22
N ARG A 44 6.50 -17.07 10.79
CA ARG A 44 7.64 -17.87 10.36
C ARG A 44 7.55 -18.22 8.87
N CYS A 45 6.40 -18.66 8.39
CA CYS A 45 6.19 -19.01 6.99
C CYS A 45 6.27 -17.79 6.07
N ALA A 46 5.67 -16.67 6.44
CA ALA A 46 5.74 -15.42 5.68
C ALA A 46 7.17 -14.88 5.57
N GLU A 47 7.97 -15.05 6.62
CA GLU A 47 9.35 -14.55 6.63
C GLU A 47 10.36 -15.48 5.96
N THR A 48 10.06 -16.78 5.86
CA THR A 48 11.04 -17.77 5.38
C THR A 48 10.65 -18.49 4.10
N THR A 49 9.47 -18.26 3.52
CA THR A 49 9.07 -18.95 2.28
C THR A 49 9.57 -18.21 1.05
N TYR A 50 10.25 -18.93 0.17
CA TYR A 50 10.76 -18.43 -1.11
C TYR A 50 10.33 -19.35 -2.25
N ARG A 51 10.07 -18.76 -3.40
CA ARG A 51 9.82 -19.43 -4.67
C ARG A 51 11.07 -19.36 -5.53
N CYS A 52 11.63 -20.51 -5.91
CA CYS A 52 12.89 -20.60 -6.64
C CYS A 52 12.72 -21.37 -7.95
N ASN A 53 13.35 -20.88 -9.02
CA ASN A 53 13.33 -21.53 -10.33
C ASN A 53 14.48 -22.54 -10.46
N ARG A 54 14.32 -23.71 -9.82
CA ARG A 54 15.37 -24.75 -9.75
C ARG A 54 15.08 -26.04 -10.49
N THR A 55 13.85 -26.25 -10.98
CA THR A 55 13.51 -27.47 -11.72
C THR A 55 13.19 -27.16 -13.17
N PRO A 56 13.49 -28.08 -14.12
CA PRO A 56 13.06 -27.94 -15.52
C PRO A 56 11.55 -27.78 -15.68
N ASP A 57 10.78 -28.25 -14.70
CA ASP A 57 9.31 -28.25 -14.67
C ASP A 57 8.71 -26.98 -14.00
N GLY A 58 9.54 -26.04 -13.53
CA GLY A 58 9.12 -24.73 -13.03
C GLY A 58 9.55 -24.39 -11.61
N ASP A 59 8.85 -23.40 -11.05
CA ASP A 59 9.14 -22.82 -9.72
C ASP A 59 8.71 -23.74 -8.57
N GLU A 60 9.60 -23.98 -7.61
CA GLU A 60 9.32 -24.74 -6.38
C GLU A 60 9.44 -23.85 -5.14
N LEU A 61 8.69 -24.17 -4.08
CA LEU A 61 8.74 -23.45 -2.80
C LEU A 61 9.79 -24.05 -1.87
N PHE A 62 10.48 -23.19 -1.14
CA PHE A 62 11.51 -23.55 -0.18
C PHE A 62 11.41 -22.71 1.08
N LEU A 63 11.90 -23.25 2.20
CA LEU A 63 12.12 -22.49 3.42
C LEU A 63 13.58 -22.04 3.47
N ILE A 64 13.79 -20.73 3.48
CA ILE A 64 15.10 -20.07 3.52
C ILE A 64 15.06 -19.04 4.64
N ASN A 65 15.93 -19.18 5.62
CA ASN A 65 16.11 -18.15 6.64
C ASN A 65 17.18 -17.16 6.16
N SER A 66 16.74 -16.07 5.54
CA SER A 66 17.62 -15.03 4.97
C SER A 66 18.49 -14.30 5.99
N THR A 67 18.21 -14.44 7.29
CA THR A 67 19.08 -13.92 8.35
C THR A 67 20.33 -14.76 8.58
N ASN A 68 20.26 -16.06 8.27
CA ASN A 68 21.34 -17.02 8.50
C ASN A 68 22.04 -17.44 7.20
N GLU A 69 21.31 -17.41 6.08
CA GLU A 69 21.75 -17.98 4.80
C GLU A 69 21.49 -17.00 3.66
N ALA A 70 22.38 -16.98 2.66
CA ALA A 70 22.18 -16.16 1.47
C ALA A 70 21.03 -16.71 0.61
N VAL A 71 20.08 -15.84 0.26
CA VAL A 71 18.99 -16.18 -0.64
C VAL A 71 19.55 -16.34 -2.07
N PRO A 72 19.35 -17.48 -2.74
CA PRO A 72 19.78 -17.67 -4.12
C PRO A 72 19.17 -16.63 -5.08
N ALA A 73 19.90 -16.23 -6.12
CA ALA A 73 19.48 -15.17 -7.04
C ALA A 73 18.20 -15.49 -7.84
N ASP A 74 17.92 -16.77 -8.05
CA ASP A 74 16.73 -17.31 -8.70
C ASP A 74 15.52 -17.43 -7.76
N CYS A 75 15.69 -17.14 -6.47
CA CYS A 75 14.64 -17.20 -5.46
C CYS A 75 14.01 -15.83 -5.22
N LYS A 76 12.68 -15.80 -5.15
CA LYS A 76 11.89 -14.63 -4.76
C LYS A 76 11.11 -14.93 -3.49
N LYS A 77 11.06 -14.00 -2.54
CA LYS A 77 10.26 -14.16 -1.32
C LYS A 77 8.79 -14.33 -1.70
N GLU A 78 8.15 -15.36 -1.15
CA GLU A 78 6.73 -15.57 -1.34
C GLU A 78 5.97 -14.61 -0.43
N ARG A 79 4.99 -13.88 -0.98
CA ARG A 79 4.24 -12.88 -0.23
C ARG A 79 2.92 -13.48 0.27
N TYR A 80 2.65 -13.28 1.55
CA TYR A 80 1.47 -13.81 2.22
C TYR A 80 0.42 -12.72 2.36
N SER A 81 -0.86 -13.09 2.22
CA SER A 81 -1.98 -12.19 2.50
C SER A 81 -2.56 -12.51 3.87
N LEU A 82 -2.72 -11.49 4.71
CA LEU A 82 -3.36 -11.60 6.01
C LEU A 82 -4.85 -11.36 5.84
N GLN A 83 -5.63 -12.44 5.87
CA GLN A 83 -7.08 -12.37 5.72
C GLN A 83 -7.74 -13.13 6.86
N PRO A 84 -7.96 -12.49 8.03
CA PRO A 84 -8.59 -13.17 9.15
C PRO A 84 -10.01 -13.64 8.85
N SER A 85 -10.34 -14.89 9.19
CA SER A 85 -11.70 -15.44 9.08
C SER A 85 -12.08 -16.19 10.35
N TRP A 86 -13.31 -15.99 10.81
CA TRP A 86 -13.84 -16.63 12.02
C TRP A 86 -12.95 -16.38 13.25
N PHE A 87 -12.40 -15.17 13.33
CA PHE A 87 -11.51 -14.74 14.39
C PHE A 87 -12.16 -13.64 15.22
N SER A 88 -12.00 -13.70 16.54
CA SER A 88 -12.44 -12.67 17.48
C SER A 88 -11.35 -12.44 18.51
N GLY A 89 -11.05 -11.17 18.79
CA GLY A 89 -9.99 -10.76 19.70
C GLY A 89 -8.89 -9.91 19.05
N PRO A 90 -7.79 -9.68 19.79
CA PRO A 90 -6.67 -8.87 19.32
C PRO A 90 -5.78 -9.66 18.35
N LEU A 91 -5.36 -9.02 17.26
CA LEU A 91 -4.47 -9.58 16.26
C LEU A 91 -3.07 -8.97 16.42
N ALA A 92 -2.11 -9.75 16.93
CA ALA A 92 -0.73 -9.31 17.06
C ALA A 92 0.21 -10.29 16.34
N MET A 93 1.09 -9.78 15.48
CA MET A 93 2.07 -10.58 14.74
C MET A 93 3.45 -9.89 14.75
N PRO A 94 4.16 -9.89 15.89
CA PRO A 94 5.54 -9.41 15.93
C PRO A 94 6.45 -10.26 15.04
N GLY A 95 7.47 -9.64 14.44
CA GLY A 95 8.39 -10.25 13.50
C GLY A 95 7.90 -10.32 12.04
N LEU A 96 6.65 -9.96 11.76
CA LEU A 96 6.12 -9.88 10.40
C LEU A 96 6.57 -8.58 9.73
N THR A 97 7.35 -8.67 8.67
CA THR A 97 8.01 -7.53 8.02
C THR A 97 7.38 -7.15 6.69
N GLU A 98 6.79 -8.11 5.97
CA GLU A 98 6.22 -7.89 4.65
C GLU A 98 4.94 -8.71 4.42
N LEU A 99 3.98 -8.12 3.70
CA LEU A 99 2.76 -8.79 3.26
C LEU A 99 2.43 -8.43 1.81
N SER A 100 1.67 -9.29 1.13
CA SER A 100 0.99 -8.89 -0.11
C SER A 100 -0.23 -8.04 0.20
N GLU A 101 -1.02 -8.38 1.21
CA GLU A 101 -2.28 -7.68 1.49
C GLU A 101 -2.71 -7.90 2.94
N ILE A 102 -3.42 -6.92 3.51
CA ILE A 102 -4.29 -7.13 4.67
C ILE A 102 -5.72 -6.90 4.21
N SER A 103 -6.56 -7.94 4.26
CA SER A 103 -7.96 -7.84 3.84
C SER A 103 -8.91 -8.37 4.90
N ILE A 104 -9.65 -7.45 5.53
CA ILE A 104 -10.73 -7.73 6.46
C ILE A 104 -11.96 -7.09 5.86
N VAL A 105 -12.61 -7.78 4.92
CA VAL A 105 -13.84 -7.30 4.28
C VAL A 105 -15.01 -8.22 4.59
N PRO A 106 -16.23 -7.69 4.69
CA PRO A 106 -17.43 -8.49 4.88
C PRO A 106 -17.63 -9.39 3.66
N TYR A 107 -17.71 -10.70 3.89
CA TYR A 107 -18.12 -11.64 2.88
C TYR A 107 -19.29 -12.44 3.45
N HIS A 108 -20.34 -12.62 2.65
CA HIS A 108 -21.62 -13.23 3.06
C HIS A 108 -21.53 -14.66 3.64
N HIS A 109 -20.35 -15.31 3.58
CA HIS A 109 -20.11 -16.66 4.10
C HIS A 109 -19.03 -16.73 5.19
N HIS A 110 -18.48 -15.59 5.61
CA HIS A 110 -17.44 -15.56 6.63
C HIS A 110 -18.10 -15.09 7.93
N GLY A 111 -18.27 -16.02 8.87
CA GLY A 111 -18.91 -15.78 10.16
C GLY A 111 -18.32 -14.59 10.93
N ARG A 112 -18.99 -14.22 12.03
CA ARG A 112 -18.68 -13.03 12.83
C ARG A 112 -17.18 -12.86 13.08
N ARG A 113 -16.62 -11.76 12.59
CA ARG A 113 -15.26 -11.31 12.90
C ARG A 113 -15.40 -10.19 13.91
N LYS A 114 -14.77 -10.32 15.07
CA LYS A 114 -14.77 -9.27 16.09
C LYS A 114 -13.33 -8.97 16.47
N ILE A 115 -12.59 -8.42 15.51
CA ILE A 115 -11.21 -8.01 15.74
C ILE A 115 -11.26 -6.75 16.60
N THR A 116 -10.53 -6.74 17.71
CA THR A 116 -10.55 -5.63 18.67
C THR A 116 -9.33 -4.72 18.55
N SER A 117 -8.21 -5.27 18.10
CA SER A 117 -6.99 -4.54 17.79
C SER A 117 -6.18 -5.23 16.70
N ILE A 118 -5.34 -4.47 16.00
CA ILE A 118 -4.34 -4.98 15.05
C ILE A 118 -2.99 -4.35 15.38
N GLU A 119 -2.00 -5.19 15.67
CA GLU A 119 -0.66 -4.77 16.10
C GLU A 119 0.40 -5.52 15.27
N LEU A 120 1.00 -4.81 14.31
CA LEU A 120 2.04 -5.32 13.42
C LEU A 120 3.29 -4.44 13.57
N PRO A 121 4.01 -4.55 14.71
CA PRO A 121 5.05 -3.59 15.10
C PRO A 121 6.28 -3.61 14.19
N ASP A 122 6.48 -4.70 13.44
CA ASP A 122 7.63 -4.92 12.57
C ASP A 122 7.31 -4.80 11.07
N LEU A 123 6.04 -4.56 10.72
CA LEU A 123 5.60 -4.52 9.32
C LEU A 123 6.16 -3.28 8.62
N VAL A 124 6.87 -3.48 7.52
CA VAL A 124 7.55 -2.43 6.76
C VAL A 124 6.93 -2.21 5.38
N ASN A 125 6.59 -3.28 4.66
CA ASN A 125 6.13 -3.19 3.28
C ASN A 125 4.85 -4.00 3.04
N ILE A 126 3.94 -3.42 2.25
CA ILE A 126 2.77 -4.11 1.70
C ILE A 126 2.76 -3.90 0.19
N THR A 127 2.81 -4.98 -0.60
CA THR A 127 2.92 -4.86 -2.05
C THR A 127 1.58 -4.81 -2.79
N GLY A 128 0.49 -5.04 -2.07
CA GLY A 128 -0.89 -4.81 -2.48
C GLY A 128 -1.46 -3.70 -1.60
N GLY A 129 -2.60 -3.94 -0.96
CA GLY A 129 -3.26 -2.94 -0.13
C GLY A 129 -3.56 -3.40 1.30
N ILE A 130 -4.01 -2.44 2.10
CA ILE A 130 -4.77 -2.68 3.32
C ILE A 130 -6.22 -2.30 3.00
N SER A 131 -7.14 -3.24 3.13
CA SER A 131 -8.58 -2.98 3.04
C SER A 131 -9.24 -3.61 4.25
N ILE A 132 -9.63 -2.75 5.20
CA ILE A 132 -10.31 -3.13 6.44
C ILE A 132 -11.67 -2.43 6.43
N ILE A 133 -12.72 -3.22 6.22
CA ILE A 133 -14.10 -2.79 6.07
C ILE A 133 -14.94 -3.48 7.16
N ASP A 134 -15.95 -2.78 7.66
CA ASP A 134 -16.81 -3.25 8.75
C ASP A 134 -16.02 -3.60 10.02
N ALA A 135 -15.13 -2.70 10.42
CA ALA A 135 -14.28 -2.85 11.60
C ALA A 135 -14.77 -2.04 12.81
N ASP A 136 -16.08 -2.06 13.07
CA ASP A 136 -16.74 -1.35 14.18
C ASP A 136 -16.23 -1.75 15.59
N SER A 137 -15.54 -2.88 15.67
CA SER A 137 -15.04 -3.42 16.93
C SER A 137 -13.57 -3.09 17.18
N ILE A 138 -12.85 -2.56 16.18
CA ILE A 138 -11.42 -2.21 16.31
C ILE A 138 -11.31 -0.89 17.06
N SER A 139 -10.54 -0.92 18.15
CA SER A 139 -10.23 0.24 18.99
C SER A 139 -8.76 0.64 18.96
N ASN A 140 -7.90 -0.19 18.36
CA ASN A 140 -6.48 0.06 18.23
C ASN A 140 -5.95 -0.51 16.91
N PHE A 141 -5.23 0.31 16.15
CA PHE A 141 -4.57 -0.08 14.91
C PHE A 141 -3.13 0.48 14.90
N SER A 142 -2.13 -0.40 14.95
CA SER A 142 -0.73 0.00 15.11
C SER A 142 0.19 -0.69 14.11
N VAL A 143 0.80 0.12 13.25
CA VAL A 143 1.76 -0.28 12.20
C VAL A 143 2.95 0.69 12.13
N PRO A 144 3.69 0.92 13.24
CA PRO A 144 4.61 2.05 13.39
C PRO A 144 5.79 2.05 12.42
N LYS A 145 6.20 0.88 11.90
CA LYS A 145 7.31 0.74 10.96
C LYS A 145 6.87 0.68 9.50
N LEU A 146 5.57 0.75 9.21
CA LEU A 146 5.05 0.62 7.85
C LEU A 146 5.52 1.82 7.02
N LYS A 147 6.26 1.54 5.95
CA LYS A 147 6.87 2.55 5.07
C LYS A 147 6.18 2.64 3.72
N HIS A 148 5.83 1.50 3.14
CA HIS A 148 5.34 1.43 1.76
C HIS A 148 4.09 0.58 1.66
N ILE A 149 3.08 1.12 0.99
CA ILE A 149 1.90 0.41 0.52
C ILE A 149 1.84 0.62 -0.99
N ASP A 150 2.05 -0.41 -1.79
CA ASP A 150 2.07 -0.26 -3.25
C ASP A 150 0.65 -0.05 -3.83
N GLY A 151 -0.38 -0.51 -3.12
CA GLY A 151 -1.79 -0.33 -3.44
C GLY A 151 -2.47 0.68 -2.52
N ILE A 152 -3.70 0.35 -2.11
CA ILE A 152 -4.60 1.24 -1.35
C ILE A 152 -4.42 1.08 0.16
N LEU A 153 -4.57 2.18 0.91
CA LEU A 153 -4.83 2.15 2.34
C LEU A 153 -6.30 2.53 2.58
N GLU A 154 -7.13 1.55 2.86
CA GLU A 154 -8.56 1.72 3.11
C GLU A 154 -8.91 1.16 4.50
N LEU A 155 -9.34 2.06 5.39
CA LEU A 155 -9.78 1.71 6.74
C LEU A 155 -11.17 2.29 6.99
N ASN A 156 -12.14 1.44 7.34
CA ASN A 156 -13.49 1.84 7.69
C ASN A 156 -13.86 1.31 9.08
N PHE A 157 -13.78 2.21 10.06
CA PHE A 157 -14.14 2.03 11.46
C PHE A 157 -15.52 2.63 11.79
N THR A 158 -16.37 2.86 10.78
CA THR A 158 -17.70 3.46 10.99
C THR A 158 -18.54 2.63 11.96
N GLY A 159 -19.16 3.31 12.94
CA GLY A 159 -19.94 2.66 13.99
C GLY A 159 -19.12 2.11 15.16
N GLY A 160 -17.79 2.16 15.06
CA GLY A 160 -16.88 1.81 16.15
C GLY A 160 -16.55 2.95 17.11
N PRO A 161 -15.71 2.70 18.12
CA PRO A 161 -15.28 3.71 19.07
C PRO A 161 -14.38 4.77 18.42
N ALA A 162 -14.24 5.92 19.10
CA ALA A 162 -13.25 6.91 18.74
C ALA A 162 -11.83 6.30 18.68
N ILE A 163 -11.08 6.62 17.62
CA ILE A 163 -9.75 6.08 17.36
C ILE A 163 -8.77 7.17 16.94
N ASP A 164 -7.53 7.04 17.44
CA ASP A 164 -6.39 7.83 17.01
C ASP A 164 -5.53 6.99 16.07
N LEU A 165 -5.21 7.53 14.90
CA LEU A 165 -4.43 6.85 13.88
C LEU A 165 -3.11 7.58 13.66
N SER A 166 -2.00 6.85 13.74
CA SER A 166 -0.68 7.39 13.49
C SER A 166 0.15 6.49 12.59
N PHE A 167 0.77 7.09 11.58
CA PHE A 167 1.60 6.39 10.59
C PHE A 167 2.99 7.01 10.50
N PRO A 168 3.82 6.88 11.56
CA PRO A 168 5.02 7.68 11.73
C PRO A 168 6.12 7.39 10.71
N SER A 169 6.10 6.22 10.07
CA SER A 169 7.09 5.82 9.06
C SER A 169 6.52 5.78 7.64
N LEU A 170 5.22 6.01 7.45
CA LEU A 170 4.56 5.78 6.16
C LEU A 170 5.00 6.86 5.16
N TYR A 171 5.76 6.42 4.17
CA TYR A 171 6.41 7.28 3.18
C TYR A 171 5.63 7.33 1.87
N ARG A 172 5.05 6.19 1.44
CA ARG A 172 4.40 6.06 0.14
C ARG A 172 3.15 5.18 0.16
N VAL A 173 2.08 5.65 -0.49
CA VAL A 173 0.88 4.87 -0.81
C VAL A 173 0.56 4.98 -2.31
N GLY A 174 0.45 3.85 -3.01
CA GLY A 174 0.36 3.84 -4.48
C GLY A 174 -1.05 4.03 -5.07
N SER A 175 -2.10 3.69 -4.33
CA SER A 175 -3.49 3.76 -4.82
C SER A 175 -4.43 4.53 -3.89
N GLY A 176 -3.89 5.40 -3.06
CA GLY A 176 -4.63 6.37 -2.27
C GLY A 176 -4.93 5.92 -0.85
N ILE A 177 -5.33 6.88 -0.04
CA ILE A 177 -5.63 6.74 1.39
C ILE A 177 -7.09 7.10 1.61
N PHE A 178 -7.88 6.18 2.15
CA PHE A 178 -9.32 6.32 2.38
C PHE A 178 -9.65 5.89 3.81
N LEU A 179 -10.00 6.84 4.67
CA LEU A 179 -10.27 6.57 6.08
C LEU A 179 -11.68 7.03 6.45
N TYR A 180 -12.42 6.16 7.12
CA TYR A 180 -13.80 6.38 7.56
C TYR A 180 -13.97 5.95 9.02
N GLY A 181 -14.73 6.70 9.81
CA GLY A 181 -15.10 6.33 11.18
C GLY A 181 -14.98 7.46 12.19
N GLU A 182 -15.07 7.18 13.49
CA GLU A 182 -14.89 8.20 14.54
C GLU A 182 -13.40 8.43 14.78
N ILE A 183 -12.76 9.25 13.94
CA ILE A 183 -11.30 9.54 14.01
C ILE A 183 -11.09 10.87 14.71
N ASP A 184 -10.40 10.86 15.85
CA ASP A 184 -10.13 12.07 16.65
C ASP A 184 -8.73 12.65 16.36
N ALA A 185 -7.74 11.80 16.09
CA ALA A 185 -6.42 12.21 15.62
C ALA A 185 -5.94 11.39 14.41
N LEU A 186 -5.23 12.06 13.50
CA LEU A 186 -4.63 11.45 12.32
C LEU A 186 -3.32 12.15 11.96
N ASP A 187 -2.23 11.41 11.81
CA ASP A 187 -0.95 11.96 11.34
C ASP A 187 -0.22 11.09 10.28
N PHE A 188 0.52 11.79 9.42
CA PHE A 188 1.37 11.24 8.37
C PHE A 188 2.69 12.04 8.28
N PRO A 189 3.54 12.02 9.31
CA PRO A 189 4.64 12.99 9.46
C PRO A 189 5.71 12.91 8.36
N VAL A 190 5.84 11.77 7.68
CA VAL A 190 6.87 11.53 6.65
C VAL A 190 6.28 11.11 5.30
N LEU A 191 4.96 11.24 5.13
CA LEU A 191 4.30 10.87 3.87
C LEU A 191 4.75 11.83 2.77
N ASN A 192 5.35 11.25 1.74
CA ASN A 192 5.93 11.96 0.62
C ASN A 192 5.13 11.74 -0.67
N GLU A 193 4.40 10.64 -0.78
CA GLU A 193 3.69 10.29 -2.02
C GLU A 193 2.40 9.53 -1.72
N SER A 194 1.29 10.04 -2.26
CA SER A 194 0.00 9.35 -2.29
C SER A 194 -0.59 9.48 -3.69
N ASN A 195 -0.52 8.39 -4.44
CA ASN A 195 -1.02 8.35 -5.82
C ASN A 195 -2.43 7.77 -5.85
N HIS A 196 -3.18 8.09 -6.89
CA HIS A 196 -4.49 7.50 -7.13
C HIS A 196 -4.40 6.58 -8.36
N ASN A 197 -3.62 5.51 -8.24
CA ASN A 197 -3.54 4.49 -9.28
C ASN A 197 -4.69 3.49 -9.13
N THR A 198 -5.84 3.79 -9.73
CA THR A 198 -6.81 2.75 -10.09
C THR A 198 -6.14 1.98 -11.22
N GLY A 199 -5.53 0.83 -10.92
CA GLY A 199 -4.68 0.00 -11.80
C GLY A 199 -5.31 -0.53 -13.10
N THR A 200 -6.25 0.19 -13.69
CA THR A 200 -6.74 0.00 -15.05
C THR A 200 -7.22 1.35 -15.56
N LYS A 201 -6.55 1.90 -16.58
CA LYS A 201 -7.07 3.02 -17.38
C LYS A 201 -8.41 2.56 -17.98
N GLY A 202 -9.52 2.77 -17.26
CA GLY A 202 -10.85 2.29 -17.66
C GLY A 202 -11.72 1.63 -16.58
N ILE A 203 -11.21 1.37 -15.37
CA ILE A 203 -12.07 0.98 -14.24
C ILE A 203 -12.04 2.11 -13.21
N SER A 204 -12.88 3.12 -13.43
CA SER A 204 -13.37 3.92 -12.31
C SER A 204 -14.09 2.94 -11.39
N ARG A 205 -13.47 2.55 -10.26
CA ARG A 205 -14.23 1.93 -9.17
C ARG A 205 -15.21 2.99 -8.69
N SER A 206 -16.43 2.94 -9.22
CA SER A 206 -17.53 3.82 -8.87
C SER A 206 -17.79 3.70 -7.37
N GLY A 207 -17.32 4.67 -6.59
CA GLY A 207 -17.43 4.66 -5.13
C GLY A 207 -16.29 5.36 -4.40
N TYR A 208 -15.07 5.39 -4.99
CA TYR A 208 -13.94 6.10 -4.39
C TYR A 208 -13.89 7.56 -4.81
N SER A 209 -13.46 8.42 -3.89
CA SER A 209 -13.31 9.86 -4.13
C SER A 209 -12.20 10.12 -5.16
N ASN A 210 -12.26 11.25 -5.86
CA ASN A 210 -11.21 11.65 -6.82
C ASN A 210 -9.96 12.24 -6.12
N TYR A 211 -9.81 12.02 -4.81
CA TYR A 211 -8.70 12.53 -4.00
C TYR A 211 -7.72 11.41 -3.68
N SER A 212 -6.43 11.73 -3.72
CA SER A 212 -5.37 10.81 -3.26
C SER A 212 -5.47 10.50 -1.77
N ILE A 213 -5.97 11.45 -0.98
CA ILE A 213 -6.26 11.28 0.46
C ILE A 213 -7.69 11.72 0.72
N SER A 214 -8.49 10.83 1.29
CA SER A 214 -9.92 11.03 1.55
C SER A 214 -10.26 10.57 2.95
N ILE A 215 -10.59 11.53 3.82
CA ILE A 215 -10.92 11.28 5.22
C ILE A 215 -12.37 11.70 5.46
N ASP A 216 -13.19 10.78 5.97
CA ASP A 216 -14.55 11.06 6.41
C ASP A 216 -14.68 10.62 7.87
N SER A 217 -14.40 11.57 8.76
CA SER A 217 -14.43 11.35 10.20
C SER A 217 -15.78 11.77 10.79
N SER A 218 -16.38 10.94 11.62
CA SER A 218 -17.46 11.34 12.53
C SER A 218 -16.92 11.86 13.88
N GLY A 219 -15.61 11.90 14.07
CA GLY A 219 -14.92 12.39 15.27
C GLY A 219 -14.55 13.87 15.22
N ASN A 220 -13.67 14.28 16.11
CA ASN A 220 -13.20 15.66 16.30
C ASN A 220 -11.86 15.95 15.61
N LEU A 221 -11.54 15.26 14.51
CA LEU A 221 -10.33 15.52 13.73
C LEU A 221 -10.30 16.98 13.23
N ASP A 222 -9.24 17.73 13.55
CA ASP A 222 -9.01 19.04 12.94
C ASP A 222 -8.56 18.86 11.48
N CYS A 223 -9.53 18.84 10.56
CA CYS A 223 -9.28 18.66 9.15
C CYS A 223 -8.41 19.77 8.54
N ASN A 224 -8.46 21.01 9.07
CA ASN A 224 -7.63 22.10 8.55
C ASN A 224 -6.16 21.90 8.93
N ALA A 225 -5.90 21.56 10.20
CA ALA A 225 -4.55 21.24 10.66
C ALA A 225 -3.99 20.00 9.95
N PHE A 226 -4.82 18.94 9.81
CA PHE A 226 -4.45 17.74 9.06
C PHE A 226 -4.08 18.07 7.62
N ALA A 227 -4.95 18.75 6.88
CA ALA A 227 -4.70 19.05 5.47
C ALA A 227 -3.47 19.95 5.27
N ALA A 228 -3.26 20.93 6.16
CA ALA A 228 -2.05 21.76 6.16
C ALA A 228 -0.76 20.93 6.38
N SER A 229 -0.84 19.87 7.19
CA SER A 229 0.31 19.00 7.46
C SER A 229 0.74 18.16 6.25
N VAL A 230 -0.19 17.79 5.36
CA VAL A 230 0.10 16.89 4.23
C VAL A 230 0.22 17.58 2.87
N VAL A 231 -0.47 18.72 2.65
CA VAL A 231 -0.60 19.34 1.32
C VAL A 231 0.73 19.76 0.69
N HIS A 232 1.70 20.15 1.52
CA HIS A 232 3.03 20.59 1.04
C HIS A 232 4.09 19.50 1.15
N SER A 233 3.84 18.44 1.93
CA SER A 233 4.80 17.35 2.11
C SER A 233 4.56 16.19 1.15
N THR A 234 3.37 16.08 0.59
CA THR A 234 2.94 14.91 -0.19
C THR A 234 2.75 15.26 -1.66
N ASN A 235 3.37 14.47 -2.54
CA ASN A 235 3.10 14.52 -3.97
C ASN A 235 1.81 13.75 -4.31
N TYR A 236 1.00 14.32 -5.19
CA TYR A 236 -0.27 13.74 -5.64
C TYR A 236 -0.34 13.71 -7.16
N GLU A 237 -0.83 12.60 -7.73
CA GLU A 237 -1.11 12.53 -9.17
C GLU A 237 -2.44 13.22 -9.58
N ARG A 238 -3.33 13.50 -8.61
CA ARG A 238 -4.68 14.06 -8.82
C ARG A 238 -5.03 15.07 -7.71
N SER A 239 -6.33 15.25 -7.41
CA SER A 239 -6.78 16.06 -6.27
C SER A 239 -6.09 15.59 -5.00
N GLY A 240 -5.52 16.51 -4.22
CA GLY A 240 -4.64 16.16 -3.11
C GLY A 240 -5.40 15.54 -1.94
N VAL A 241 -6.19 16.35 -1.25
CA VAL A 241 -6.79 15.97 0.04
C VAL A 241 -8.25 16.40 0.12
N SER A 242 -9.10 15.49 0.62
CA SER A 242 -10.44 15.80 1.10
C SER A 242 -10.54 15.29 2.52
N CYS A 243 -10.89 16.16 3.46
CA CYS A 243 -11.11 15.78 4.86
C CYS A 243 -12.41 16.40 5.34
N THR A 244 -13.27 15.60 5.94
CA THR A 244 -14.50 16.04 6.61
C THR A 244 -14.52 15.48 8.03
N SER A 245 -14.91 16.32 8.98
CA SER A 245 -15.10 15.95 10.39
C SER A 245 -16.23 16.76 11.04
N LYS A 246 -16.54 16.49 12.32
CA LYS A 246 -17.43 17.37 13.12
C LYS A 246 -16.89 18.78 13.27
N MET A 247 -15.57 18.97 13.18
CA MET A 247 -14.91 20.27 13.32
C MET A 247 -14.91 21.08 12.02
N GLY A 248 -15.18 20.46 10.87
CA GLY A 248 -15.28 21.14 9.59
C GLY A 248 -14.89 20.25 8.41
N SER A 249 -14.89 20.83 7.21
CA SER A 249 -14.48 20.15 5.99
C SER A 249 -13.51 21.01 5.20
N VAL A 250 -12.53 20.36 4.57
CA VAL A 250 -11.54 20.99 3.70
C VAL A 250 -11.33 20.11 2.47
N THR A 251 -11.20 20.78 1.32
CA THR A 251 -10.81 20.12 0.07
C THR A 251 -9.69 20.91 -0.57
N LEU A 252 -8.61 20.21 -0.92
CA LEU A 252 -7.43 20.77 -1.56
C LEU A 252 -7.24 20.04 -2.88
N LYS A 253 -7.53 20.76 -3.95
CA LYS A 253 -7.19 20.34 -5.31
C LYS A 253 -5.84 20.99 -5.64
N LEU A 254 -4.93 20.23 -6.25
CA LEU A 254 -3.74 20.84 -6.84
C LEU A 254 -4.22 21.91 -7.85
N PRO A 255 -3.62 23.11 -7.86
CA PRO A 255 -3.93 24.09 -8.88
C PRO A 255 -3.68 23.45 -10.25
N ASP A 256 -4.63 23.62 -11.18
CA ASP A 256 -4.41 23.21 -12.57
C ASP A 256 -3.09 23.83 -13.06
N PRO A 257 -2.26 23.08 -13.81
CA PRO A 257 -1.07 23.67 -14.41
C PRO A 257 -1.51 24.90 -15.20
N GLU A 258 -0.89 26.04 -14.89
CA GLU A 258 -1.16 27.31 -15.55
C GLU A 258 -1.16 27.07 -17.07
N PRO A 259 -2.22 27.47 -17.80
CA PRO A 259 -2.33 27.13 -19.21
C PRO A 259 -1.09 27.66 -19.92
N GLU A 260 -0.37 26.77 -20.60
CA GLU A 260 0.74 27.15 -21.46
C GLU A 260 0.21 28.18 -22.46
N VAL A 261 0.59 29.45 -22.27
CA VAL A 261 0.24 30.54 -23.18
C VAL A 261 1.05 30.33 -24.45
N THR A 262 0.63 29.38 -25.28
CA THR A 262 1.01 29.33 -26.69
C THR A 262 0.19 30.37 -27.44
N SER A 263 0.41 31.65 -27.12
CA SER A 263 -0.07 32.75 -27.95
C SER A 263 0.85 32.85 -29.17
N THR A 264 0.63 31.97 -30.14
CA THR A 264 1.02 32.25 -31.53
C THR A 264 0.08 33.32 -32.07
N ALA A 265 0.42 34.58 -31.75
CA ALA A 265 -0.15 35.73 -32.43
C ALA A 265 0.22 35.63 -33.92
N PHE A 266 -0.74 35.22 -34.74
CA PHE A 266 -0.66 35.34 -36.19
C PHE A 266 -0.58 36.83 -36.55
N ARG A 267 0.64 37.31 -36.83
CA ARG A 267 0.85 38.57 -37.57
C ARG A 267 0.38 38.37 -39.00
N ILE A 268 -0.83 38.82 -39.32
CA ILE A 268 -1.20 39.09 -40.72
C ILE A 268 -0.65 40.46 -41.08
N HIS A 269 0.39 40.46 -41.91
CA HIS A 269 0.94 41.67 -42.53
C HIS A 269 0.41 41.78 -43.96
N GLY A 270 -0.45 42.79 -44.19
CA GLY A 270 -0.47 43.60 -45.41
C GLY A 270 -1.13 43.05 -46.67
N GLY A 271 -2.28 43.62 -47.03
CA GLY A 271 -2.68 43.74 -48.45
C GLY A 271 -4.17 43.94 -48.72
N GLY A 272 -4.60 45.19 -48.90
CA GLY A 272 -5.67 45.52 -49.87
C GLY A 272 -7.07 45.81 -49.35
N PHE A 273 -7.36 47.11 -49.20
CA PHE A 273 -8.61 47.84 -49.39
C PHE A 273 -9.88 47.05 -49.81
N LEU A 274 -11.01 47.33 -49.15
CA LEU A 274 -12.18 47.98 -49.75
C LEU A 274 -13.21 48.48 -48.69
N ALA A 275 -13.37 49.81 -48.69
CA ALA A 275 -14.54 50.66 -48.45
C ALA A 275 -15.72 50.25 -47.51
N LEU A 276 -15.97 51.16 -46.55
CA LEU A 276 -17.23 51.77 -46.13
C LEU A 276 -18.55 50.96 -46.24
N THR A 277 -19.27 50.86 -45.12
CA THR A 277 -20.29 51.86 -44.74
C THR A 277 -20.81 51.59 -43.32
N ALA A 278 -21.02 52.68 -42.59
CA ALA A 278 -21.75 52.72 -41.32
C ALA A 278 -23.26 52.70 -41.59
N LEU A 279 -24.04 52.08 -40.69
CA LEU A 279 -25.37 52.58 -40.33
C LEU A 279 -25.85 52.00 -38.99
N LEU A 280 -26.23 52.93 -38.12
CA LEU A 280 -27.00 52.75 -36.88
C LEU A 280 -28.44 52.35 -37.21
N ALA A 281 -28.97 51.37 -36.48
CA ALA A 281 -30.31 51.34 -35.86
C ALA A 281 -30.41 50.13 -34.94
#